data_AF-A0A9W5X7C5-F1
#
_entry.id   AF-A0A9W5X7C5-F1
#
_cell.length_a   1.000
_cell.length_b   1.000
_cell.length_c   1.000
_cell.angle_alpha   90.00
_cell.angle_beta   90.00
_cell.angle_gamma   90.00
#
_symmetry.space_group_name_H-M   'P 1'
#
loop_
_entity.id
_entity.type
_entity.pdbx_description
1 polymer ?
#
loop_
_entity_poly.entity_id
_entity_poly.type
_entity_poly.pdbx_seq_one_letter_code
_entity_poly.pdbx_strand_id
1 'polypeptide(L)' 'MKEIISGLSLLFFIQGVGGLINHLTNGGKSWFLVNYIEAFQGFEIVMDIVFIIVGGIIALISWKISGSTKSEN' A
#
# COMPACT_ATOMS: atom_id res chain seq x y z
N MET A 1 11.91 14.29 2.83
CA MET A 1 10.44 14.15 2.95
C MET A 1 9.80 13.46 1.74
N LYS A 2 10.04 13.93 0.49
CA LYS A 2 9.50 13.27 -0.72
C LYS A 2 9.86 11.78 -0.83
N GLU A 3 11.11 11.41 -0.54
CA GLU A 3 11.57 10.01 -0.57
C GLU A 3 10.86 9.14 0.48
N ILE A 4 10.62 9.67 1.68
CA ILE A 4 9.90 8.97 2.75
C ILE A 4 8.45 8.71 2.32
N ILE A 5 7.78 9.71 1.73
CA ILE A 5 6.40 9.58 1.22
C ILE A 5 6.34 8.55 0.09
N SER A 6 7.33 8.56 -0.81
CA SER A 6 7.45 7.55 -1.88
C SER A 6 7.67 6.15 -1.32
N GLY A 7 8.54 6.00 -0.31
CA GLY A 7 8.78 4.73 0.36
C GLY A 7 7.55 4.22 1.09
N LEU A 8 6.81 5.08 1.78
CA LEU A 8 5.55 4.73 2.45
C LEU A 8 4.46 4.34 1.44
N SER A 9 4.32 5.07 0.35
CA SER A 9 3.39 4.72 -0.73
C SER A 9 3.67 3.34 -1.30
N LEU A 10 4.95 3.07 -1.61
CA LEU A 10 5.39 1.78 -2.10
C LEU A 10 5.16 0.68 -1.05
N LEU A 11 5.44 0.97 0.23
CA LEU A 11 5.21 0.04 1.32
C LEU A 11 3.73 -0.32 1.42
N PHE A 12 2.82 0.65 1.46
CA PHE A 12 1.38 0.39 1.47
C PHE A 12 0.92 -0.41 0.26
N PHE A 13 1.45 -0.11 -0.93
CA PHE A 13 1.12 -0.84 -2.14
C PHE A 13 1.58 -2.30 -2.09
N ILE A 14 2.83 -2.56 -1.69
CA ILE A 14 3.36 -3.93 -1.53
C ILE A 14 2.61 -4.67 -0.42
N GLN A 15 2.28 -3.99 0.68
CA GLN A 15 1.52 -4.56 1.79
C GLN A 15 0.15 -5.02 1.31
N GLY A 16 -0.59 -4.17 0.59
CA GLY A 16 -1.91 -4.51 0.10
C GLY A 16 -1.90 -5.57 -1.01
N VAL A 17 -1.05 -5.42 -2.04
CA VAL A 17 -0.99 -6.41 -3.14
C VAL A 17 -0.47 -7.75 -2.64
N GLY A 18 0.60 -7.74 -1.86
CA GLY A 18 1.18 -8.96 -1.32
C GLY A 18 0.28 -9.65 -0.29
N GLY A 19 -0.36 -8.89 0.58
CA GLY A 19 -1.37 -9.40 1.52
C GLY A 19 -2.54 -10.05 0.77
N LEU A 20 -3.04 -9.40 -0.28
CA LEU A 20 -4.13 -9.93 -1.09
C LEU A 20 -3.75 -11.27 -1.73
N ILE A 21 -2.56 -11.35 -2.35
CA ILE A 21 -2.05 -12.61 -2.93
C ILE A 21 -1.90 -13.69 -1.85
N ASN A 22 -1.41 -13.33 -0.66
CA ASN A 22 -1.28 -14.26 0.46
C ASN A 22 -2.64 -14.85 0.86
N HIS A 23 -3.67 -14.01 1.04
CA HIS A 23 -5.01 -14.49 1.38
C HIS A 23 -5.65 -15.33 0.28
N LEU A 24 -5.48 -14.93 -0.99
CA LEU A 24 -6.03 -15.65 -2.14
C LEU A 24 -5.37 -17.00 -2.39
N THR A 25 -4.12 -17.18 -1.93
CA THR A 25 -3.40 -18.47 -2.04
C THR A 25 -3.51 -19.33 -0.78
N ASN A 26 -4.43 -18.99 0.13
CA ASN A 26 -4.54 -19.59 1.47
C ASN A 26 -3.20 -19.60 2.23
N GLY A 27 -2.34 -18.61 1.95
CA GLY A 27 -1.05 -18.42 2.60
C GLY A 27 -1.23 -18.10 4.08
N GLY A 28 -0.37 -18.69 4.91
CA GLY A 28 -0.38 -18.48 6.36
C GLY A 28 0.10 -17.08 6.80
N LYS A 29 0.49 -16.96 8.08
CA LYS A 29 1.05 -15.72 8.63
C LYS A 29 2.35 -15.33 7.91
N SER A 30 2.23 -14.40 6.98
CA SER A 30 3.31 -13.74 6.25
C SER A 30 3.59 -12.36 6.83
N TRP A 31 4.69 -11.72 6.44
CA TRP A 31 5.14 -10.39 6.94
C TRP A 31 4.17 -9.22 6.69
N PHE A 32 3.03 -9.46 6.05
CA PHE A 32 2.00 -8.46 5.81
C PHE A 32 1.28 -8.09 7.11
N LEU A 33 1.10 -6.80 7.32
CA LEU A 33 0.59 -6.24 8.57
C LEU A 33 -0.81 -6.80 8.93
N VAL A 34 -1.64 -7.06 7.92
CA VAL A 34 -3.01 -7.55 8.12
C VAL A 34 -3.08 -8.90 8.84
N ASN A 35 -2.01 -9.70 8.76
CA ASN A 35 -1.93 -11.03 9.40
C ASN A 35 -1.67 -10.97 10.92
N TYR A 36 -1.24 -9.81 11.43
CA TYR A 36 -0.81 -9.63 12.82
C TYR A 36 -1.76 -8.76 13.64
N ILE A 37 -2.71 -8.09 12.99
CA ILE A 37 -3.66 -7.20 13.66
C ILE A 37 -4.97 -7.95 13.87
N GLU A 38 -5.30 -8.26 15.13
CA GLU A 38 -6.53 -8.97 15.50
C GLU A 38 -7.80 -8.25 15.05
N ALA A 39 -7.77 -6.91 15.04
CA ALA A 39 -8.91 -6.10 14.57
C ALA A 39 -9.25 -6.31 13.08
N PHE A 40 -8.33 -6.88 12.29
CA PHE A 40 -8.55 -7.14 10.86
C PHE A 40 -8.94 -8.60 10.59
N GLN A 41 -9.08 -9.42 11.62
CA GLN A 41 -9.46 -10.82 11.48
C GLN A 41 -10.84 -10.95 10.83
N GLY A 42 -10.95 -11.69 9.72
CA GLY A 42 -12.16 -11.82 8.91
C GLY A 42 -12.40 -10.68 7.91
N PHE A 43 -11.57 -9.63 7.92
CA PHE A 43 -11.62 -8.49 7.00
C PHE A 43 -10.29 -8.28 6.27
N GLU A 44 -9.40 -9.27 6.26
CA GLU A 44 -8.02 -9.15 5.79
C GLU A 44 -7.97 -8.70 4.32
N ILE A 45 -8.78 -9.33 3.45
CA ILE A 45 -8.89 -8.97 2.03
C ILE A 45 -9.38 -7.52 1.85
N VAL A 46 -10.31 -7.06 2.69
CA VAL A 46 -10.81 -5.68 2.63
C VAL A 46 -9.69 -4.71 2.99
N MET A 47 -8.91 -5.02 4.02
CA MET A 47 -7.78 -4.21 4.44
C MET A 47 -6.66 -4.20 3.40
N ASP A 48 -6.40 -5.33 2.75
CA ASP A 48 -5.46 -5.41 1.63
C ASP A 48 -5.86 -4.47 0.50
N ILE A 49 -7.14 -4.47 0.11
CA ILE A 49 -7.69 -3.55 -0.90
C ILE A 49 -7.55 -2.09 -0.44
N VAL A 50 -7.84 -1.78 0.82
CA VAL A 50 -7.67 -0.43 1.38
C VAL A 50 -6.21 0.02 1.27
N PHE A 51 -5.25 -0.84 1.60
CA PHE A 51 -3.82 -0.52 1.47
C PHE A 51 -3.39 -0.31 0.00
N ILE A 52 -3.93 -1.08 -0.95
CA ILE A 52 -3.71 -0.85 -2.39
C ILE A 52 -4.21 0.54 -2.80
N ILE A 53 -5.44 0.88 -2.42
CA ILE A 53 -6.07 2.16 -2.77
C ILE A 53 -5.29 3.32 -2.16
N VAL A 54 -4.98 3.26 -0.86
CA VAL A 54 -4.24 4.31 -0.15
C VAL A 54 -2.83 4.47 -0.73
N GLY A 55 -2.10 3.36 -0.92
CA GLY A 55 -0.78 3.36 -1.53
C GLY A 55 -0.78 3.98 -2.93
N GLY A 56 -1.77 3.61 -3.76
CA GLY A 56 -1.97 4.14 -5.11
C GLY A 56 -2.32 5.62 -5.14
N ILE A 57 -3.22 6.09 -4.26
CA ILE A 57 -3.56 7.52 -4.15
C ILE A 57 -2.32 8.34 -3.78
N ILE A 58 -1.54 7.90 -2.79
CA ILE A 58 -0.31 8.60 -2.39
C ILE A 58 0.69 8.63 -3.56
N ALA A 59 0.83 7.53 -4.31
CA ALA A 59 1.70 7.47 -5.48
C ALA A 59 1.28 8.49 -6.55
N LEU A 60 -0.02 8.56 -6.86
CA LEU A 60 -0.58 9.49 -7.86
C LEU A 60 -0.38 10.95 -7.43
N ILE A 61 -0.65 11.27 -6.16
CA ILE A 61 -0.45 12.62 -5.62
C ILE A 61 1.04 13.00 -5.68
N SER A 62 1.92 12.10 -5.26
CA SER A 62 3.37 12.31 -5.30
C SER A 62 3.86 12.55 -6.74
N TRP A 63 3.36 11.77 -7.70
CA TRP A 63 3.70 11.93 -9.12
C TRP A 63 3.23 13.28 -9.66
N LYS A 64 1.99 13.69 -9.36
CA LYS A 64 1.45 14.99 -9.77
C LYS A 64 2.26 16.16 -9.22
N ILE A 65 2.65 16.10 -7.94
CA ILE A 65 3.49 17.13 -7.31
C ILE A 65 4.88 17.18 -7.97
N SER A 66 5.47 16.02 -8.30
CA SER A 66 6.78 15.97 -8.95
C SER A 66 6.75 16.43 -10.41
N GLY A 67 5.64 16.20 -11.13
CA GLY A 67 5.45 16.65 -12.50
C GLY A 67 5.28 18.17 -12.62
N SER A 68 4.59 18.80 -11.66
CA SER A 68 4.42 20.26 -11.62
C SER A 68 5.74 21.01 -11.49
N THR A 69 6.69 20.50 -10.70
CA THR A 69 8.02 21.14 -10.51
C THR A 69 8.89 21.03 -11.77
N LYS A 70 8.60 20.10 -12.67
CA LYS A 70 9.41 19.86 -13.88
C LYS A 70 8.99 20.73 -15.07
N SER A 71 7.84 21.40 -15.00
CA SER A 71 7.29 22.25 -16.07
C SER A 71 7.69 23.72 -15.98
N GLU A 72 8.37 24.14 -14.90
CA GLU A 72 8.79 25.54 -14.66
C GLU A 72 10.30 25.78 -14.86
N ASN A 73 11.06 24.82 -15.39
CA ASN A 73 12.48 25.00 -15.74
C ASN A 73 12.73 24.81 -17.23
#